data_AF-A0A1R3HQB5-F1
#
_entry.id   AF-A0A1R3HQB5-F1
#
_cell.length_a   1.000
_cell.length_b   1.000
_cell.length_c   1.000
_cell.angle_alpha   90.00
_cell.angle_beta   90.00
_cell.angle_gamma   90.00
#
_symmetry.space_group_name_H-M   'P 1'
#
loop_
_entity.id
_entity.type
_entity.pdbx_description
1 polymer ?
#
loop_
_entity_poly.entity_id
_entity_poly.type
_entity_poly.pdbx_seq_one_letter_code
_entity_poly.pdbx_strand_id
1 'polypeptide(L)'
;MPIVVPRVTLNNCDDDLSIPVIGLGTSSSPRVSPEATKAAIIEAIKVGYRHFDTASLYGTEQPLGEAIAEALRLGLINSRDELYITSKLWSTSAEKDLVMPAIKKSLSRFGSSLTNWNPPTHVLYESKANPI
;
A
#
# COMPACT_ATOMS: atom_id res chain seq x y z
N MET A 1 -16.22 -4.37 20.35
CA MET A 1 -16.75 -4.59 18.98
C MET A 1 -15.63 -4.28 18.00
N PRO A 2 -15.43 -5.09 16.94
CA PRO A 2 -14.47 -4.73 15.89
C PRO A 2 -14.93 -3.44 15.22
N ILE A 3 -14.01 -2.48 15.03
CA ILE A 3 -14.29 -1.24 14.30
C ILE A 3 -14.40 -1.61 12.82
N VAL A 4 -15.56 -1.36 12.22
CA VAL A 4 -15.78 -1.57 10.79
C VAL A 4 -15.67 -0.22 10.09
N VAL A 5 -14.63 -0.04 9.27
CA VAL A 5 -14.45 1.17 8.45
C VAL A 5 -15.39 1.08 7.23
N PRO A 6 -16.26 2.09 6.99
CA PRO A 6 -17.11 2.11 5.81
C PRO A 6 -16.30 2.01 4.50
N ARG A 7 -16.93 1.48 3.45
CA ARG A 7 -16.31 1.35 2.13
C ARG A 7 -17.14 2.05 1.07
N VAL A 8 -16.49 2.55 0.04
CA VAL A 8 -17.12 3.19 -1.12
C VAL A 8 -16.73 2.45 -2.39
N THR A 9 -17.69 2.17 -3.25
CA THR A 9 -17.44 1.57 -4.58
C THR A 9 -16.88 2.63 -5.51
N LEU A 10 -15.83 2.27 -6.27
CA LEU A 10 -15.23 3.17 -7.26
C LEU A 10 -15.89 2.98 -8.63
N ASN A 11 -16.11 4.10 -9.33
CA ASN A 11 -17.02 4.15 -10.49
C ASN A 11 -16.49 3.49 -11.79
N ASN A 12 -15.22 3.07 -11.84
CA ASN A 12 -14.52 2.68 -13.08
C ASN A 12 -13.69 1.39 -12.93
N CYS A 13 -14.08 0.46 -12.07
CA CYS A 13 -13.46 -0.86 -11.97
C CYS A 13 -14.54 -1.91 -12.15
N ASP A 14 -14.23 -3.00 -12.87
CA ASP A 14 -15.12 -4.16 -13.00
C ASP A 14 -15.71 -4.52 -11.63
N ASP A 15 -17.00 -4.84 -11.63
CA ASP A 15 -17.90 -4.82 -10.47
C ASP A 15 -17.28 -5.39 -9.17
N ASP A 16 -17.54 -4.70 -8.05
CA ASP A 16 -17.22 -5.03 -6.64
C ASP A 16 -15.94 -4.45 -6.00
N LEU A 17 -15.20 -3.57 -6.69
CA LEU A 17 -14.02 -2.95 -6.08
C LEU A 17 -14.38 -1.76 -5.17
N SER A 18 -14.48 -2.04 -3.86
CA SER A 18 -14.73 -1.04 -2.82
C SER A 18 -13.46 -0.66 -2.04
N ILE A 19 -13.30 0.62 -1.70
CA ILE A 19 -12.16 1.14 -0.94
C ILE A 19 -12.60 1.53 0.48
N PRO A 20 -11.84 1.19 1.55
CA PRO A 20 -12.07 1.76 2.88
C PRO A 20 -11.92 3.28 2.88
N VAL A 21 -12.91 3.99 3.46
CA VAL A 21 -12.93 5.47 3.46
C VAL A 21 -11.84 6.11 4.33
N ILE A 22 -11.22 5.33 5.22
CA ILE A 22 -10.08 5.74 6.03
C ILE A 22 -8.87 4.88 5.63
N GLY A 23 -7.79 5.54 5.23
CA GLY A 23 -6.50 4.91 4.95
C GLY A 23 -5.37 5.49 5.80
N LEU A 24 -4.32 4.70 6.00
CA LEU A 24 -3.08 5.15 6.64
C LEU A 24 -2.06 5.52 5.56
N GLY A 25 -1.63 6.77 5.55
CA GLY A 25 -0.48 7.22 4.75
C GLY A 25 0.84 6.86 5.43
N THR A 26 1.84 6.43 4.65
CA THR A 26 3.15 6.00 5.18
C THR A 26 4.29 6.98 4.93
N SER A 27 4.01 8.17 4.37
CA SER A 27 5.03 9.22 4.21
C SER A 27 5.42 9.83 5.55
N SER A 28 6.70 10.18 5.73
CA SER A 28 7.22 10.85 6.92
C SER A 28 8.34 11.83 6.57
N SER A 29 8.37 12.96 7.28
CA SER A 29 9.46 13.94 7.22
C SER A 29 9.75 14.44 8.65
N PRO A 30 10.93 14.15 9.23
CA PRO A 30 12.01 13.34 8.66
C PRO A 30 11.60 11.87 8.46
N ARG A 31 12.35 11.14 7.64
CA ARG A 31 12.11 9.71 7.43
C ARG A 31 12.25 8.95 8.76
N VAL A 32 11.29 8.10 9.06
CA VAL A 32 11.38 7.14 10.17
C VAL A 32 12.07 5.86 9.74
N SER A 33 12.52 5.04 10.70
CA SER A 33 13.17 3.77 10.37
C SER A 33 12.20 2.77 9.72
N PRO A 34 12.70 1.82 8.92
CA PRO A 34 11.91 0.70 8.40
C PRO A 34 11.14 -0.06 9.48
N GLU A 35 11.77 -0.30 10.63
CA GLU A 35 11.20 -1.04 11.77
C GLU A 35 10.06 -0.26 12.42
N ALA A 36 10.24 1.05 12.61
CA ALA A 36 9.19 1.93 13.14
C ALA A 36 7.99 1.99 12.18
N THR A 37 8.23 2.08 10.87
CA THR A 37 7.19 2.04 9.83
C THR A 37 6.41 0.72 9.91
N LYS A 38 7.13 -0.40 9.94
CA LYS A 38 6.53 -1.74 10.03
C LYS A 38 5.67 -1.89 11.29
N ALA A 39 6.19 -1.45 12.45
CA ALA A 39 5.46 -1.49 13.71
C ALA A 39 4.18 -0.65 13.66
N ALA A 40 4.24 0.57 13.13
CA ALA A 40 3.07 1.43 12.97
C ALA A 40 1.98 0.79 12.08
N ILE A 41 2.38 0.12 11.00
CA ILE A 41 1.45 -0.57 10.10
C ILE A 41 0.80 -1.76 10.79
N ILE A 42 1.57 -2.56 11.55
CA ILE A 42 1.01 -3.69 12.33
C ILE A 42 -0.02 -3.18 13.35
N GLU A 43 0.29 -2.11 14.08
CA GLU A 43 -0.67 -1.50 15.01
C GLU A 43 -1.92 -0.97 14.30
N ALA A 44 -1.76 -0.36 13.13
CA ALA A 44 -2.89 0.09 12.32
C ALA A 44 -3.79 -1.09 11.91
N ILE A 45 -3.22 -2.22 11.50
CA ILE A 45 -3.98 -3.44 11.18
C ILE A 45 -4.76 -3.93 12.41
N LYS A 46 -4.13 -3.94 13.60
CA LYS A 46 -4.76 -4.35 14.86
C LYS A 46 -5.98 -3.49 15.22
N VAL A 47 -5.91 -2.18 14.99
CA VAL A 47 -7.02 -1.26 15.29
C VAL A 47 -8.06 -1.17 14.17
N GLY A 48 -7.89 -1.91 13.08
CA GLY A 48 -8.90 -2.09 12.04
C GLY A 48 -8.63 -1.39 10.70
N TYR A 49 -7.46 -0.78 10.50
CA TYR A 49 -7.10 -0.24 9.19
C TYR A 49 -7.00 -1.37 8.17
N ARG A 50 -7.57 -1.09 7.00
CA ARG A 50 -7.54 -1.98 5.83
C ARG A 50 -7.11 -1.26 4.56
N HIS A 51 -6.87 0.05 4.61
CA HIS A 51 -6.36 0.83 3.48
C HIS A 51 -5.01 1.45 3.86
N PHE A 52 -3.98 1.18 3.05
CA PHE A 52 -2.63 1.70 3.21
C PHE A 52 -2.18 2.43 1.96
N ASP A 53 -1.71 3.67 2.12
CA ASP A 53 -1.17 4.50 1.04
C ASP A 53 0.35 4.66 1.21
N THR A 54 1.09 4.28 0.17
CA THR A 54 2.54 4.41 0.09
C THR A 54 2.94 4.98 -1.28
N ALA A 55 4.23 5.07 -1.56
CA ALA A 55 4.76 5.40 -2.87
C ALA A 55 6.19 4.86 -3.04
N SER A 56 6.60 4.72 -4.29
CA SER A 56 7.96 4.30 -4.65
C SER A 56 9.06 5.22 -4.10
N LEU A 57 8.76 6.49 -3.83
CA LEU A 57 9.67 7.49 -3.26
C LEU A 57 9.82 7.38 -1.73
N TYR A 58 8.74 6.99 -1.03
CA TYR A 58 8.67 7.08 0.43
C TYR A 58 9.66 6.13 1.12
N GLY A 59 10.04 5.04 0.44
CA GLY A 59 10.90 4.00 1.00
C GLY A 59 10.17 3.06 1.95
N THR A 60 8.83 3.10 1.96
CA THR A 60 7.97 2.37 2.90
C THR A 60 7.25 1.17 2.29
N GLU A 61 7.44 0.89 0.98
CA GLU A 61 6.83 -0.26 0.31
C GLU A 61 7.31 -1.60 0.89
N GLN A 62 8.61 -1.72 1.15
CA GLN A 62 9.18 -2.93 1.75
C GLN A 62 8.72 -3.14 3.20
N PRO A 63 8.84 -2.14 4.11
CA PRO A 63 8.27 -2.25 5.46
C PRO A 63 6.78 -2.60 5.49
N LEU A 64 5.99 -2.07 4.54
CA LEU A 64 4.57 -2.41 4.40
C LEU A 64 4.38 -3.87 3.98
N GLY A 65 5.12 -4.36 2.98
CA GLY A 65 5.11 -5.77 2.60
C GLY A 65 5.45 -6.71 3.75
N GLU A 66 6.50 -6.38 4.50
CA GLU A 66 6.92 -7.15 5.69
C GLU A 66 5.89 -7.11 6.83
N ALA A 67 5.22 -5.98 7.05
CA ALA A 67 4.15 -5.84 8.03
C ALA A 67 2.93 -6.71 7.68
N ILE A 68 2.58 -6.78 6.40
CA ILE A 68 1.46 -7.58 5.91
C ILE A 68 1.74 -9.07 6.07
N ALA A 69 2.96 -9.51 5.70
CA ALA A 69 3.37 -10.90 5.89
C ALA A 69 3.32 -11.30 7.37
N GLU A 70 3.79 -10.42 8.26
CA GLU A 70 3.72 -10.62 9.70
C GLU A 70 2.28 -10.63 10.22
N ALA A 71 1.41 -9.74 9.73
CA ALA A 71 0.01 -9.68 10.11
C ALA A 71 -0.76 -10.95 9.71
N LEU A 72 -0.48 -11.52 8.53
CA LEU A 72 -1.01 -12.81 8.09
C LEU A 72 -0.52 -13.93 9.01
N ARG A 73 0.79 -13.97 9.30
CA ARG A 73 1.40 -14.97 10.19
C ARG A 73 0.82 -14.93 11.61
N LEU A 74 0.52 -13.73 12.10
CA LEU A 74 -0.07 -13.51 13.43
C LEU A 74 -1.60 -13.66 13.46
N GLY A 75 -2.26 -13.86 12.31
CA GLY A 75 -3.72 -13.96 12.23
C GLY A 75 -4.45 -12.64 12.49
N LEU A 76 -3.79 -11.49 12.30
CA LEU A 76 -4.42 -10.17 12.42
C LEU A 76 -5.34 -9.86 11.22
N ILE A 77 -5.08 -10.52 10.10
CA ILE A 77 -5.88 -10.58 8.88
C ILE A 77 -5.87 -12.02 8.37
N ASN A 78 -6.94 -12.48 7.74
CA ASN A 78 -7.04 -13.85 7.21
C ASN A 78 -6.51 -13.97 5.79
N SER A 79 -6.66 -12.91 4.99
CA SER A 79 -6.17 -12.84 3.61
C SER A 79 -5.61 -11.45 3.31
N ARG A 80 -4.70 -11.39 2.33
CA ARG A 80 -4.26 -10.15 1.70
C ARG A 80 -5.45 -9.39 1.08
N ASP A 81 -6.50 -10.07 0.64
CA ASP A 81 -7.67 -9.44 -0.01
C ASP A 81 -8.47 -8.54 0.95
N GLU A 82 -8.25 -8.66 2.26
CA GLU A 82 -8.82 -7.72 3.23
C GLU A 82 -8.22 -6.31 3.08
N LEU A 83 -7.04 -6.19 2.45
CA LEU A 83 -6.30 -4.95 2.35
C LEU A 83 -6.47 -4.25 1.00
N TYR A 84 -6.61 -2.95 1.05
CA TYR A 84 -6.48 -2.02 -0.06
C TYR A 84 -5.13 -1.33 0.04
N ILE A 85 -4.28 -1.44 -0.98
CA ILE A 85 -2.93 -0.87 -0.95
C ILE A 85 -2.73 -0.02 -2.18
N THR A 86 -2.42 1.25 -1.96
CA THR A 86 -2.11 2.21 -3.01
C THR A 86 -0.60 2.46 -3.03
N SER A 87 0.02 2.37 -4.20
CA SER A 87 1.37 2.91 -4.43
C SER A 87 1.36 3.88 -5.62
N LYS A 88 2.39 4.70 -5.70
CA LYS A 88 2.51 5.78 -6.67
C LYS A 88 3.81 5.67 -7.48
N LEU A 89 3.67 5.87 -8.78
CA LEU A 89 4.80 6.09 -9.68
C LEU A 89 5.44 7.44 -9.35
N TRP A 90 6.77 7.46 -9.31
CA TRP A 90 7.48 8.72 -9.22
C TRP A 90 7.57 9.42 -10.58
N SER A 91 7.62 10.75 -10.56
CA SER A 91 7.65 11.59 -11.77
C SER A 91 8.81 11.26 -12.73
N THR A 92 9.92 10.70 -12.24
CA THR A 92 11.03 10.22 -13.08
C THR A 92 10.70 8.98 -13.92
N SER A 93 9.53 8.38 -13.71
CA SER A 93 9.05 7.18 -14.41
C SER A 93 7.72 7.42 -15.12
N ALA A 94 7.37 8.69 -15.37
CA ALA A 94 6.15 9.09 -16.06
C ALA A 94 6.16 8.76 -17.56
N GLU A 95 7.34 8.60 -18.15
CA GLU A 95 7.49 8.21 -19.55
C GLU A 95 6.90 6.82 -19.80
N LYS A 96 6.19 6.67 -20.92
CA LYS A 96 5.42 5.46 -21.27
C LYS A 96 6.19 4.16 -21.05
N ASP A 97 7.44 4.12 -21.50
CA ASP A 97 8.27 2.91 -21.46
C ASP A 97 8.86 2.62 -20.06
N LEU A 98 8.78 3.59 -19.14
CA LEU A 98 9.27 3.48 -17.76
C LEU A 98 8.17 3.10 -16.76
N VAL A 99 6.90 3.27 -17.13
CA VAL A 99 5.75 2.95 -16.27
C VAL A 99 5.77 1.49 -15.83
N MET A 100 5.77 0.54 -16.77
CA MET A 100 5.71 -0.89 -16.44
C MET A 100 6.93 -1.38 -15.65
N PRO A 101 8.18 -0.98 -15.98
CA PRO A 101 9.33 -1.27 -15.12
C PRO A 101 9.20 -0.72 -13.70
N ALA A 102 8.71 0.50 -13.52
CA ALA A 102 8.55 1.11 -12.20
C ALA A 102 7.45 0.45 -11.37
N ILE A 103 6.35 0.03 -12.00
CA ILE A 103 5.32 -0.79 -11.36
C ILE A 103 5.93 -2.11 -10.88
N LYS A 104 6.61 -2.86 -11.76
CA LYS A 104 7.26 -4.15 -11.39
C LYS A 104 8.26 -3.99 -10.26
N LYS A 105 9.04 -2.90 -10.26
CA LYS A 105 9.97 -2.58 -9.18
C LYS A 105 9.25 -2.35 -7.85
N SER A 106 8.15 -1.62 -7.86
CA SER A 106 7.31 -1.39 -6.67
C SER A 106 6.73 -2.72 -6.15
N LEU A 107 6.21 -3.57 -7.05
CA LEU A 107 5.70 -4.91 -6.70
C LEU A 107 6.79 -5.78 -6.05
N SER A 108 8.01 -5.77 -6.59
CA SER A 108 9.13 -6.54 -6.00
C SER A 108 9.50 -6.10 -4.59
N ARG A 109 9.27 -4.84 -4.22
CA ARG A 109 9.54 -4.31 -2.88
C ARG A 109 8.52 -4.80 -1.85
N PHE A 110 7.26 -4.98 -2.25
CA PHE A 110 6.25 -5.59 -1.37
C PHE A 110 6.53 -7.06 -1.06
N GLY A 111 7.36 -7.72 -1.87
CA GLY A 111 8.00 -9.00 -1.53
C GLY A 111 7.68 -10.14 -2.49
N SER A 112 8.71 -10.97 -2.71
CA SER A 112 8.65 -12.33 -3.29
C SER A 112 7.90 -13.34 -2.41
N SER A 113 7.51 -12.98 -1.19
CA SER A 113 6.75 -13.80 -0.22
C SER A 113 5.26 -13.92 -0.55
N LEU A 114 4.81 -13.25 -1.61
CA LEU A 114 3.44 -13.28 -2.12
C LEU A 114 3.46 -14.03 -3.45
N THR A 115 3.87 -15.30 -3.46
CA THR A 115 4.02 -16.09 -4.69
C THR A 115 2.72 -16.30 -5.48
N ASN A 116 1.56 -15.96 -4.88
CA ASN A 116 0.24 -15.87 -5.51
C ASN A 116 -0.30 -14.42 -5.57
N TRP A 117 0.59 -13.43 -5.70
CA TRP A 117 0.24 -12.02 -5.78
C TRP A 117 -0.53 -11.71 -7.06
N ASN A 118 -1.84 -11.50 -6.93
CA ASN A 118 -2.55 -10.63 -7.83
C ASN A 118 -2.10 -9.20 -7.48
N PRO A 119 -1.50 -8.42 -8.40
CA PRO A 119 -0.90 -7.13 -8.07
C PRO A 119 -1.90 -6.20 -7.35
N PRO A 120 -1.43 -5.30 -6.47
CA PRO A 120 -2.32 -4.35 -5.82
C PRO A 120 -3.03 -3.59 -6.92
N THR A 121 -4.34 -3.68 -6.84
CA THR A 121 -5.28 -2.84 -7.55
C THR A 121 -4.88 -1.39 -7.26
N HIS A 122 -4.52 -0.68 -8.33
CA HIS A 122 -4.29 0.76 -8.44
C HIS A 122 -2.87 1.28 -8.13
N VAL A 123 -2.14 1.54 -9.22
CA VAL A 123 -0.97 2.42 -9.24
C VAL A 123 -1.45 3.79 -9.67
N LEU A 124 -1.28 4.79 -8.80
CA LEU A 124 -1.61 6.18 -9.12
C LEU A 124 -0.36 6.94 -9.61
N TYR A 125 -0.57 7.94 -10.44
CA TYR A 125 0.48 8.87 -10.85
C TYR A 125 0.49 10.06 -9.90
N GLU A 126 1.64 10.33 -9.27
CA GLU A 126 1.83 11.56 -8.48
C GLU A 126 2.51 12.61 -9.38
N SER A 127 1.73 13.59 -9.86
CA SER A 127 2.29 14.75 -10.57
C SER A 127 3.09 15.59 -9.58
N LYS A 128 4.33 15.96 -9.95
CA LYS A 128 5.29 16.78 -9.19
C LYS A 128 4.66 17.51 -7.99
N ALA A 129 4.93 17.02 -6.78
CA ALA A 129 4.88 17.89 -5.61
C ALA A 129 5.94 18.98 -5.85
N ASN A 130 5.50 20.22 -6.07
CA ASN A 130 6.40 21.36 -6.07
C ASN A 130 7.12 21.36 -4.71
N PRO A 131 8.47 21.34 -4.67
CA PRO A 131 9.16 21.58 -3.42
C PRO A 131 8.76 22.97 -2.91
N ILE A 132 8.28 23.03 -1.66
CA ILE A 132 8.10 24.26 -0.90
C ILE A 132 9.50 24.80 -0.56
#